data_AF-A0ABC8IXV0-F1
#
_entry.id   AF-A0ABC8IXV0-F1
#
_cell.length_a   1.000
_cell.length_b   1.000
_cell.length_c   1.000
_cell.angle_alpha   90.00
_cell.angle_beta   90.00
_cell.angle_gamma   90.00
#
_symmetry.space_group_name_H-M   'P 1'
#
loop_
_entity.id
_entity.type
_entity.pdbx_description
1 polymer ?
#
loop_
_entity_poly.entity_id
_entity_poly.type
_entity_poly.pdbx_seq_one_letter_code
_entity_poly.pdbx_strand_id
1 'polypeptide(L)'
;MNPSQSKYSPKRLFFFTPVLFFSTYYTLTTLITITISSSSSQDTHYPPQLQEPSMSHHSSPPQDPSMLHHSSLPEKPSENQPSSLSYFPLCRKNFTNYLPCHDQSTARQYSIERHYRRERHCPESSHEKLRCLVPKPSGYKRPFPWPDSRDYAWFKNVPFKKLTEFKRTQNWIRLEGDRFVFPGGGTSFPGGAKDYVNAILGVLPLASRSVRTVLDIGCGVASFGAFLLNYNILTMSIAPRDIHEAQIQFALERGLPAMLGVLSTYRLPYPSKSFDMVHCSRCLVNWTAYEGLYLMEVDRVLRPDGYWVLSGPPVTSMVKPKNQKRDLQKEMEKLNDVFRSLCWEKFAERYRIVIWRKPSNHLQCRQRLNTLKLPRFCSSGDPDSAWYREMKPCITPLPNVNGTHKSVLKNWTERRLNHAPERIKTGSVHGVTISRFKADTKLWQRMVVY
;
A
#
# COMPACT_ATOMS: atom_id res chain seq x y z
N MET A 1 7.95 -94.36 12.95
CA MET A 1 9.15 -94.27 12.10
C MET A 1 9.29 -92.82 11.63
N ASN A 2 10.34 -92.12 12.07
CA ASN A 2 10.78 -90.84 11.48
C ASN A 2 11.56 -91.13 10.18
N PRO A 3 11.94 -90.14 9.33
CA PRO A 3 11.61 -88.70 9.27
C PRO A 3 11.34 -88.18 7.82
N SER A 4 10.96 -86.91 7.64
CA SER A 4 11.60 -86.02 6.62
C SER A 4 11.11 -84.56 6.64
N GLN A 5 12.07 -83.69 6.99
CA GLN A 5 12.38 -82.35 6.44
C GLN A 5 11.35 -81.20 6.52
N SER A 6 11.56 -80.34 7.51
CA SER A 6 11.17 -78.93 7.51
C SER A 6 12.15 -78.08 6.68
N LYS A 7 11.67 -77.30 5.71
CA LYS A 7 12.41 -76.22 5.07
C LYS A 7 12.10 -74.88 5.75
N TYR A 8 13.12 -74.30 6.38
CA TYR A 8 13.19 -72.93 6.83
C TYR A 8 13.39 -71.97 5.63
N SER A 9 12.69 -70.83 5.64
CA SER A 9 13.00 -69.66 4.79
C SER A 9 12.97 -68.40 5.67
N PRO A 10 13.94 -67.46 5.54
CA PRO A 10 14.21 -66.46 6.58
C PRO A 10 13.37 -65.19 6.42
N LYS A 11 12.95 -64.64 7.56
CA LYS A 11 12.33 -63.30 7.68
C LYS A 11 13.37 -62.22 7.31
N ARG A 12 13.06 -61.39 6.30
CA ARG A 12 13.82 -60.17 6.01
C ARG A 12 13.50 -59.09 7.05
N LEU A 13 14.51 -58.71 7.82
CA LEU A 13 14.56 -57.51 8.64
C LEU A 13 14.78 -56.31 7.71
N PHE A 14 13.85 -55.36 7.64
CA PHE A 14 14.10 -54.07 6.98
C PHE A 14 14.59 -53.05 8.02
N PHE A 15 15.80 -52.54 7.78
CA PHE A 15 16.50 -51.53 8.56
C PHE A 15 15.79 -50.17 8.47
N PHE A 16 15.42 -49.61 9.62
CA PHE A 16 15.03 -48.20 9.80
C PHE A 16 16.26 -47.39 10.24
N THR A 17 17.06 -46.88 9.30
CA THR A 17 18.07 -45.84 9.61
C THR A 17 18.49 -45.09 8.33
N PRO A 18 17.92 -43.89 8.08
CA PRO A 18 18.79 -42.77 7.67
C PRO A 18 18.29 -41.38 8.12
N VAL A 19 17.73 -41.23 9.33
CA VAL A 19 17.24 -39.91 9.82
C VAL A 19 18.14 -39.28 10.91
N LEU A 20 19.02 -40.07 11.54
CA LEU A 20 19.87 -39.56 12.64
C LEU A 20 21.20 -38.95 12.21
N PHE A 21 21.68 -39.16 10.98
CA PHE A 21 22.95 -38.60 10.50
C PHE A 21 22.85 -37.19 9.89
N PHE A 22 21.68 -36.74 9.48
CA PHE A 22 21.50 -35.37 8.95
C PHE A 22 21.30 -34.33 10.06
N SER A 23 20.88 -34.74 11.26
CA SER A 23 20.65 -33.82 12.38
C SER A 23 21.94 -33.39 13.07
N THR A 24 22.98 -34.24 13.10
CA THR A 24 24.25 -33.94 13.79
C THR A 24 25.18 -33.08 12.94
N TYR A 25 25.09 -33.17 11.61
CA TYR A 25 25.86 -32.32 10.68
C TYR A 25 25.41 -30.85 10.75
N TYR A 26 24.10 -30.59 10.87
CA TYR A 26 23.57 -29.23 10.92
C TYR A 26 23.91 -28.50 12.23
N THR A 27 23.94 -29.22 13.35
CA THR A 27 24.31 -28.66 14.66
C THR A 27 25.81 -28.36 14.77
N LEU A 28 26.67 -29.13 14.09
CA LEU A 28 28.12 -28.90 14.10
C LEU A 28 28.53 -27.70 13.25
N THR A 29 27.86 -27.46 12.11
CA THR A 29 28.11 -26.29 11.27
C THR A 29 27.70 -24.96 11.92
N THR A 30 26.64 -24.96 12.75
CA THR A 30 26.21 -23.75 13.48
C THR A 30 27.12 -23.39 14.65
N LEU A 31 27.82 -24.36 15.24
CA LEU A 31 28.78 -24.10 16.33
C LEU A 31 30.12 -23.54 15.82
N ILE A 32 30.57 -23.95 14.63
CA ILE A 32 31.82 -23.44 14.02
C ILE A 32 31.68 -22.00 13.52
N THR A 33 30.47 -21.53 13.17
CA THR A 33 30.26 -20.12 12.77
C THR A 33 30.26 -19.16 13.97
N ILE A 34 29.94 -19.65 15.17
CA ILE A 34 29.88 -18.83 16.39
C ILE A 34 31.27 -18.58 16.98
N THR A 35 32.24 -19.50 16.81
CA THR A 35 33.60 -19.35 17.34
C THR A 35 34.54 -18.48 16.50
N ILE A 36 34.19 -18.12 15.26
CA ILE A 36 35.02 -17.24 14.42
C ILE A 36 34.67 -15.74 14.59
N SER A 37 33.55 -15.42 15.27
CA SER A 37 33.10 -14.03 15.46
C SER A 37 33.64 -13.35 16.72
N SER A 38 34.53 -14.00 17.49
CA SER A 38 35.08 -13.47 18.74
C SER A 38 36.60 -13.37 18.70
N SER A 39 37.17 -12.63 17.74
CA SER A 39 38.53 -12.09 17.87
C SER A 39 38.81 -11.00 16.83
N SER A 40 38.59 -9.73 17.19
CA SER A 40 39.44 -8.62 16.72
C SER A 40 39.15 -7.36 17.53
N SER A 41 40.04 -7.11 18.48
CA SER A 41 40.74 -5.87 18.79
C SER A 41 40.03 -4.52 18.57
N GLN A 42 39.95 -3.76 19.66
CA GLN A 42 39.71 -2.32 19.69
C GLN A 42 40.75 -1.57 18.86
N ASP A 43 40.31 -0.69 17.97
CA ASP A 43 41.07 0.50 17.57
C ASP A 43 40.10 1.67 17.39
N THR A 44 40.33 2.71 18.20
CA THR A 44 39.64 4.00 18.17
C THR A 44 40.15 4.83 16.98
N HIS A 45 39.31 5.03 15.96
CA HIS A 45 39.51 6.09 14.97
C HIS A 45 38.22 6.89 14.77
N TYR A 46 38.27 8.18 15.11
CA TYR A 46 37.26 9.17 14.76
C TYR A 46 37.17 9.32 13.23
N PRO A 47 35.96 9.36 12.63
CA PRO A 47 35.81 9.76 11.24
C PRO A 47 35.85 11.29 11.10
N PRO A 48 36.43 11.83 10.01
CA PRO A 48 36.57 13.27 9.81
C PRO A 48 35.22 13.94 9.47
N GLN A 49 35.04 15.17 9.97
CA GLN A 49 33.96 16.07 9.58
C GLN A 49 33.96 16.29 8.06
N LEU A 50 32.85 15.95 7.40
CA LEU A 50 32.57 16.43 6.05
C LEU A 50 31.91 17.81 6.13
N GLN A 51 32.62 18.78 5.56
CA GLN A 51 32.19 20.16 5.30
C GLN A 51 30.98 20.18 4.36
N GLU A 52 29.92 20.89 4.75
CA GLU A 52 28.79 21.24 3.88
C GLU A 52 29.26 22.19 2.76
N PRO A 53 28.95 21.93 1.48
CA PRO A 53 29.07 22.95 0.45
C PRO A 53 27.82 23.86 0.46
N SER A 54 28.09 25.15 0.60
CA SER A 54 27.12 26.24 0.47
C SER A 54 26.55 26.31 -0.95
N MET A 55 25.23 26.12 -1.08
CA MET A 55 24.51 26.39 -2.32
C MET A 55 24.06 27.84 -2.35
N SER A 56 24.68 28.63 -3.21
CA SER A 56 24.29 30.01 -3.51
C SER A 56 22.92 30.06 -4.19
N HIS A 57 22.04 30.87 -3.63
CA HIS A 57 20.74 31.21 -4.19
C HIS A 57 20.90 32.10 -5.43
N HIS A 58 20.49 31.63 -6.60
CA HIS A 58 20.07 32.50 -7.69
C HIS A 58 18.55 32.42 -7.85
N SER A 59 17.89 33.47 -7.39
CA SER A 59 16.47 33.72 -7.55
C SER A 59 16.20 34.37 -8.91
N SER A 60 15.24 33.86 -9.66
CA SER A 60 14.53 34.62 -10.70
C SER A 60 13.06 34.19 -10.70
N PRO A 61 12.09 35.12 -10.74
CA PRO A 61 10.68 34.82 -10.60
C PRO A 61 10.09 34.27 -11.91
N PRO A 62 9.05 33.40 -11.88
CA PRO A 62 8.40 32.99 -13.12
C PRO A 62 7.44 34.09 -13.61
N GLN A 63 7.65 34.54 -14.84
CA GLN A 63 6.67 35.26 -15.63
C GLN A 63 5.53 34.33 -16.06
N ASP A 64 4.32 34.90 -16.04
CA ASP A 64 3.04 34.30 -16.40
C ASP A 64 2.97 33.93 -17.89
N PRO A 65 2.37 32.78 -18.27
CA PRO A 65 1.79 32.66 -19.60
C PRO A 65 0.32 32.26 -19.53
N SER A 66 -0.53 33.21 -19.87
CA SER A 66 -1.87 32.99 -20.40
C SER A 66 -1.81 32.11 -21.65
N MET A 67 -2.35 30.89 -21.60
CA MET A 67 -2.56 30.05 -22.78
C MET A 67 -4.04 29.67 -22.87
N LEU A 68 -4.75 30.37 -23.75
CA LEU A 68 -6.03 29.96 -24.32
C LEU A 68 -5.77 28.74 -25.22
N HIS A 69 -6.28 27.57 -24.83
CA HIS A 69 -6.36 26.43 -25.74
C HIS A 69 -7.77 26.34 -26.33
N HIS A 70 -7.91 26.80 -27.58
CA HIS A 70 -9.03 26.40 -28.44
C HIS A 70 -8.88 24.93 -28.79
N SER A 71 -9.92 24.14 -28.51
CA SER A 71 -10.02 22.74 -28.92
C SER A 71 -10.62 22.66 -30.32
N SER A 72 -9.81 22.25 -31.29
CA SER A 72 -10.28 21.70 -32.56
C SER A 72 -9.61 20.34 -32.77
N LEU A 73 -10.42 19.34 -33.13
CA LEU A 73 -9.96 18.02 -33.57
C LEU A 73 -8.96 18.18 -34.73
N PRO A 74 -7.95 17.31 -34.89
CA PRO A 74 -7.00 17.46 -35.98
C PRO A 74 -7.69 17.15 -37.31
N GLU A 75 -7.82 18.17 -38.17
CA GLU A 75 -7.95 17.95 -39.61
C GLU A 75 -6.69 17.25 -40.14
N LYS A 76 -6.86 16.42 -41.18
CA LYS A 76 -5.74 15.75 -41.87
C LYS A 76 -4.68 16.79 -42.29
N PRO A 77 -3.38 16.55 -42.08
CA PRO A 77 -2.37 17.53 -42.45
C PRO A 77 -2.22 17.63 -43.97
N SER A 78 -2.20 18.86 -44.49
CA SER A 78 -1.69 19.18 -45.83
C SER A 78 -0.17 18.98 -45.86
N GLU A 79 0.34 18.46 -46.98
CA GLU A 79 1.65 17.82 -47.14
C GLU A 79 2.92 18.70 -46.99
N ASN A 80 2.85 19.97 -46.58
CA ASN A 80 4.01 20.87 -46.67
C ASN A 80 4.26 21.78 -45.45
N GLN A 81 4.33 21.22 -44.22
CA GLN A 81 5.07 21.86 -43.12
C GLN A 81 5.81 20.84 -42.24
N PRO A 82 7.10 21.06 -41.91
CA PRO A 82 7.82 20.23 -40.95
C PRO A 82 7.41 20.63 -39.53
N SER A 83 6.25 20.16 -39.08
CA SER A 83 5.89 20.20 -37.66
C SER A 83 6.76 19.19 -36.91
N SER A 84 7.75 19.66 -36.14
CA SER A 84 8.59 18.84 -35.27
C SER A 84 7.83 18.33 -34.02
N LEU A 85 6.69 17.69 -34.23
CA LEU A 85 6.07 16.84 -33.21
C LEU A 85 7.02 15.67 -32.95
N SER A 86 7.79 15.77 -31.86
CA SER A 86 8.65 14.71 -31.33
C SER A 86 7.81 13.45 -31.10
N TYR A 87 7.69 12.59 -32.11
CA TYR A 87 7.00 11.32 -31.99
C TYR A 87 7.88 10.35 -31.20
N PHE A 88 7.45 9.97 -29.99
CA PHE A 88 8.17 8.97 -29.20
C PHE A 88 8.11 7.62 -29.94
N PRO A 89 9.26 6.97 -30.21
CA PRO A 89 9.25 5.65 -30.84
C PRO A 89 8.62 4.61 -29.92
N LEU A 90 8.24 3.45 -30.45
CA LEU A 90 7.80 2.33 -29.61
C LEU A 90 9.00 1.68 -28.91
N CYS A 91 8.83 1.31 -27.64
CA CYS A 91 9.82 0.52 -26.93
C CYS A 91 9.90 -0.91 -27.49
N ARG A 92 11.04 -1.57 -27.28
CA ARG A 92 11.19 -3.01 -27.57
C ARG A 92 10.15 -3.81 -26.76
N LYS A 93 9.68 -4.95 -27.30
CA LYS A 93 8.61 -5.77 -26.69
C LYS A 93 8.93 -6.25 -25.27
N ASN A 94 10.20 -6.41 -24.91
CA ASN A 94 10.62 -6.78 -23.55
C ASN A 94 10.29 -5.70 -22.49
N PHE A 95 9.99 -4.47 -22.89
CA PHE A 95 9.55 -3.40 -21.99
C PHE A 95 8.05 -3.42 -21.68
N THR A 96 7.27 -4.38 -22.21
CA THR A 96 5.81 -4.47 -21.98
C THR A 96 5.44 -4.44 -20.49
N ASN A 97 6.27 -5.07 -19.64
CA ASN A 97 6.07 -5.13 -18.18
C ASN A 97 7.08 -4.25 -17.41
N TYR A 98 7.69 -3.28 -18.09
CA TYR A 98 8.62 -2.35 -17.48
C TYR A 98 7.86 -1.48 -16.47
N LEU A 99 8.36 -1.42 -15.24
CA LEU A 99 7.87 -0.55 -14.18
C LEU A 99 8.89 0.56 -13.96
N PRO A 100 8.61 1.79 -14.42
CA PRO A 100 9.52 2.91 -14.23
C PRO A 100 9.93 3.05 -12.76
N CYS A 101 11.22 3.22 -12.54
CA CYS A 101 11.81 3.44 -11.22
C CYS A 101 11.61 2.32 -10.18
N HIS A 102 11.22 1.12 -10.60
CA HIS A 102 11.12 -0.07 -9.74
C HIS A 102 11.95 -1.23 -10.29
N ASP A 103 13.10 -0.91 -10.90
CA ASP A 103 14.05 -1.89 -11.40
C ASP A 103 14.64 -2.72 -10.25
N GLN A 104 14.67 -4.05 -10.39
CA GLN A 104 15.16 -4.92 -9.30
C GLN A 104 16.67 -4.82 -9.10
N SER A 105 17.43 -4.64 -10.18
CA SER A 105 18.89 -4.61 -10.12
C SER A 105 19.35 -3.35 -9.40
N THR A 106 18.74 -2.20 -9.72
CA THR A 106 18.93 -0.93 -9.02
C THR A 106 18.45 -1.03 -7.57
N ALA A 107 17.25 -1.55 -7.33
CA ALA A 107 16.70 -1.69 -5.98
C ALA A 107 17.62 -2.50 -5.03
N ARG A 108 18.28 -3.56 -5.53
CA ARG A 108 19.18 -4.41 -4.72
C ARG A 108 20.42 -3.68 -4.20
N GLN A 109 20.77 -2.53 -4.76
CA GLN A 109 21.91 -1.72 -4.34
C GLN A 109 21.59 -0.88 -3.08
N TYR A 110 20.30 -0.70 -2.76
CA TYR A 110 19.87 0.12 -1.63
C TYR A 110 19.61 -0.70 -0.36
N SER A 111 19.64 0.00 0.78
CA SER A 111 19.46 -0.60 2.10
C SER A 111 18.14 -1.37 2.24
N ILE A 112 18.22 -2.49 2.97
CA ILE A 112 17.05 -3.26 3.40
C ILE A 112 16.31 -2.59 4.57
N GLU A 113 16.99 -1.69 5.29
CA GLU A 113 16.47 -0.96 6.43
C GLU A 113 15.23 -0.17 6.02
N ARG A 114 14.20 -0.22 6.87
CA ARG A 114 12.90 0.41 6.63
C ARG A 114 12.32 0.08 5.26
N HIS A 115 12.73 -0.99 4.60
CA HIS A 115 12.37 -1.34 3.24
C HIS A 115 12.76 -0.31 2.16
N TYR A 116 13.82 0.47 2.37
CA TYR A 116 14.21 1.55 1.44
C TYR A 116 14.40 1.05 0.00
N ARG A 117 15.01 -0.13 -0.20
CA ARG A 117 15.08 -0.77 -1.53
C ARG A 117 13.74 -1.03 -2.25
N ARG A 118 12.61 -1.02 -1.55
CA ARG A 118 11.27 -1.21 -2.12
C ARG A 118 10.62 0.10 -2.54
N GLU A 119 11.21 1.23 -2.18
CA GLU A 119 10.82 2.56 -2.64
C GLU A 119 11.11 2.74 -4.13
N ARG A 120 10.70 3.90 -4.66
CA ARG A 120 10.95 4.28 -6.04
C ARG A 120 12.39 4.76 -6.20
N HIS A 121 13.16 4.09 -7.05
CA HIS A 121 14.53 4.44 -7.41
C HIS A 121 14.61 4.73 -8.90
N CYS A 122 14.51 6.01 -9.25
CA CYS A 122 14.54 6.45 -10.65
C CYS A 122 15.98 6.65 -11.13
N PRO A 123 16.31 6.28 -12.37
CA PRO A 123 17.59 6.62 -12.97
C PRO A 123 17.85 8.13 -12.97
N GLU A 124 19.06 8.55 -12.59
CA GLU A 124 19.43 9.97 -12.57
C GLU A 124 19.74 10.47 -13.99
N SER A 125 20.55 9.70 -14.73
CA SER A 125 21.01 10.07 -16.06
C SER A 125 19.86 10.04 -17.07
N SER A 126 19.88 11.00 -18.00
CA SER A 126 18.85 11.11 -19.04
C SER A 126 18.91 9.96 -20.05
N HIS A 127 20.08 9.33 -20.21
CA HIS A 127 20.32 8.20 -21.11
C HIS A 127 19.74 6.88 -20.58
N GLU A 128 19.61 6.73 -19.26
CA GLU A 128 18.95 5.58 -18.65
C GLU A 128 17.41 5.74 -18.60
N LYS A 129 16.90 6.95 -18.81
CA LYS A 129 15.46 7.22 -18.85
C LYS A 129 14.89 6.78 -20.20
N LEU A 130 13.94 5.86 -20.14
CA LEU A 130 13.25 5.33 -21.30
C LEU A 130 12.40 6.42 -21.98
N ARG A 131 12.77 6.82 -23.21
CA ARG A 131 12.06 7.81 -24.03
C ARG A 131 11.32 7.17 -25.20
N CYS A 132 10.44 6.22 -24.90
CA CYS A 132 9.62 5.53 -25.89
C CYS A 132 8.25 5.16 -25.31
N LEU A 133 7.29 4.89 -26.19
CA LEU A 133 5.95 4.42 -25.84
C LEU A 133 6.00 2.92 -25.59
N VAL A 134 5.66 2.47 -24.39
CA VAL A 134 5.60 1.05 -24.05
C VAL A 134 4.44 0.40 -24.81
N PRO A 135 4.70 -0.64 -25.64
CA PRO A 135 3.63 -1.29 -26.38
C PRO A 135 2.73 -2.09 -25.44
N LYS A 136 1.44 -2.15 -25.77
CA LYS A 136 0.50 -3.06 -25.11
C LYS A 136 0.89 -4.53 -25.35
N PRO A 137 0.53 -5.46 -24.44
CA PRO A 137 0.70 -6.89 -24.66
C PRO A 137 0.10 -7.37 -25.99
N SER A 138 0.71 -8.41 -26.57
CA SER A 138 0.19 -9.02 -27.80
C SER A 138 -1.22 -9.58 -27.57
N GLY A 139 -2.18 -9.13 -28.38
CA GLY A 139 -3.58 -9.54 -28.24
C GLY A 139 -4.31 -8.92 -27.05
N TYR A 140 -3.80 -7.81 -26.49
CA TYR A 140 -4.51 -7.00 -25.50
C TYR A 140 -5.93 -6.68 -25.95
N LYS A 141 -6.89 -6.86 -25.05
CA LYS A 141 -8.32 -6.63 -25.24
C LYS A 141 -8.78 -5.46 -24.39
N ARG A 142 -9.86 -4.79 -24.82
CA ARG A 142 -10.52 -3.78 -23.97
C ARG A 142 -10.96 -4.45 -22.66
N PRO A 143 -10.68 -3.84 -21.49
CA PRO A 143 -11.19 -4.33 -20.21
C PRO A 143 -12.71 -4.50 -20.22
N PHE A 144 -13.22 -5.39 -19.37
CA PHE A 144 -14.66 -5.52 -19.15
C PHE A 144 -15.24 -4.18 -18.63
N PRO A 145 -16.49 -3.84 -18.95
CA PRO A 145 -17.17 -2.73 -18.29
C PRO A 145 -17.49 -3.10 -16.83
N TRP A 146 -17.64 -2.09 -15.97
CA TRP A 146 -18.22 -2.30 -14.65
C TRP A 146 -19.71 -2.65 -14.80
N PRO A 147 -20.28 -3.62 -14.05
CA PRO A 147 -19.70 -4.33 -12.91
C PRO A 147 -18.93 -5.63 -13.25
N ASP A 148 -18.93 -6.10 -14.49
CA ASP A 148 -18.26 -7.36 -14.86
C ASP A 148 -16.76 -7.32 -14.60
N SER A 149 -16.14 -6.15 -14.76
CA SER A 149 -14.72 -5.91 -14.44
C SER A 149 -14.41 -6.15 -12.97
N ARG A 150 -15.40 -6.15 -12.07
CA ARG A 150 -15.21 -6.58 -10.68
C ARG A 150 -14.72 -8.03 -10.64
N ASP A 151 -15.30 -8.92 -11.43
CA ASP A 151 -15.08 -10.36 -11.28
C ASP A 151 -14.14 -10.93 -12.34
N TYR A 152 -13.86 -10.18 -13.41
CA TYR A 152 -13.12 -10.67 -14.57
C TYR A 152 -12.04 -9.72 -15.09
N ALA A 153 -10.95 -10.31 -15.58
CA ALA A 153 -9.95 -9.64 -16.42
C ALA A 153 -9.46 -10.59 -17.53
N TRP A 154 -9.01 -10.06 -18.66
CA TRP A 154 -8.50 -10.91 -19.75
C TRP A 154 -7.10 -11.46 -19.44
N PHE A 155 -6.88 -12.75 -19.71
CA PHE A 155 -5.55 -13.35 -19.58
C PHE A 155 -4.50 -12.62 -20.44
N LYS A 156 -4.86 -12.26 -21.67
CA LYS A 156 -3.96 -11.57 -22.61
C LYS A 156 -3.51 -10.18 -22.15
N ASN A 157 -4.26 -9.54 -21.25
CA ASN A 157 -3.89 -8.23 -20.73
C ASN A 157 -2.82 -8.32 -19.65
N VAL A 158 -2.77 -9.44 -18.92
CA VAL A 158 -1.82 -9.69 -17.82
C VAL A 158 -1.35 -11.15 -17.91
N PRO A 159 -0.52 -11.53 -18.89
CA PRO A 159 -0.25 -12.92 -19.24
C PRO A 159 0.68 -13.65 -18.26
N PHE A 160 0.41 -13.56 -16.96
CA PHE A 160 1.17 -14.16 -15.86
C PHE A 160 0.32 -15.17 -15.09
N LYS A 161 0.74 -16.44 -15.08
CA LYS A 161 0.04 -17.54 -14.35
C LYS A 161 0.52 -17.73 -12.91
N LYS A 162 1.68 -17.15 -12.55
CA LYS A 162 2.35 -17.39 -11.27
C LYS A 162 1.45 -17.12 -10.06
N LEU A 163 0.68 -16.03 -10.07
CA LEU A 163 -0.24 -15.73 -8.97
C LEU A 163 -1.41 -16.72 -8.90
N THR A 164 -1.98 -17.12 -10.04
CA THR A 164 -3.06 -18.13 -10.08
C THR A 164 -2.61 -19.49 -9.55
N GLU A 165 -1.36 -19.88 -9.81
CA GLU A 165 -0.79 -21.14 -9.34
C GLU A 165 -0.50 -21.06 -7.83
N PHE A 166 0.18 -20.01 -7.39
CA PHE A 166 0.62 -19.86 -6.00
C PHE A 166 -0.53 -19.61 -5.01
N LYS A 167 -1.61 -18.95 -5.45
CA LYS A 167 -2.76 -18.56 -4.61
C LYS A 167 -4.04 -19.36 -4.91
N ARG A 168 -3.94 -20.46 -5.66
CA ARG A 168 -5.09 -21.30 -6.06
C ARG A 168 -5.96 -21.73 -4.88
N THR A 169 -5.35 -22.23 -3.81
CA THR A 169 -6.06 -22.75 -2.62
C THR A 169 -6.75 -21.66 -1.80
N GLN A 170 -6.34 -20.39 -1.97
CA GLN A 170 -6.90 -19.25 -1.25
C GLN A 170 -8.06 -18.59 -2.02
N ASN A 171 -8.39 -19.08 -3.21
CA ASN A 171 -9.41 -18.49 -4.09
C ASN A 171 -9.21 -16.97 -4.32
N TRP A 172 -7.97 -16.54 -4.51
CA TRP A 172 -7.69 -15.13 -4.87
C TRP A 172 -8.04 -14.85 -6.32
N ILE A 173 -7.57 -15.73 -7.19
CA ILE A 173 -7.67 -15.61 -8.64
C ILE A 173 -7.64 -17.02 -9.24
N ARG A 174 -8.45 -17.24 -10.27
CA ARG A 174 -8.47 -18.47 -11.07
C ARG A 174 -8.29 -18.10 -12.53
N LEU A 175 -7.75 -19.02 -13.33
CA LEU A 175 -7.71 -18.90 -14.78
C LEU A 175 -8.75 -19.86 -15.36
N GLU A 176 -9.75 -19.32 -16.05
CA GLU A 176 -10.84 -20.07 -16.67
C GLU A 176 -10.88 -19.68 -18.16
N GLY A 177 -10.43 -20.59 -19.03
CA GLY A 177 -10.27 -20.29 -20.45
C GLY A 177 -9.30 -19.13 -20.69
N ASP A 178 -9.79 -18.06 -21.31
CA ASP A 178 -9.02 -16.85 -21.60
C ASP A 178 -9.23 -15.70 -20.58
N ARG A 179 -9.83 -16.01 -19.42
CA ARG A 179 -10.19 -15.03 -18.38
C ARG A 179 -9.61 -15.38 -17.03
N PHE A 180 -9.13 -14.36 -16.34
CA PHE A 180 -8.96 -14.42 -14.90
C PHE A 180 -10.31 -14.18 -14.21
N VAL A 181 -10.58 -14.99 -13.19
CA VAL A 181 -11.77 -14.89 -12.34
C VAL A 181 -11.34 -14.54 -10.93
N PHE A 182 -11.99 -13.56 -10.32
CA PHE A 182 -11.65 -13.01 -8.99
C PHE A 182 -12.79 -13.28 -8.00
N PRO A 183 -12.87 -14.49 -7.40
CA PRO A 183 -13.98 -14.85 -6.52
C PRO A 183 -13.94 -14.14 -5.16
N GLY A 184 -12.94 -13.29 -4.91
CA GLY A 184 -12.84 -12.48 -3.69
C GLY A 184 -12.34 -13.24 -2.46
N GLY A 185 -11.85 -14.47 -2.61
CA GLY A 185 -11.34 -15.27 -1.50
C GLY A 185 -10.02 -14.72 -0.92
N GLY A 186 -9.66 -15.21 0.26
CA GLY A 186 -8.32 -15.04 0.79
C GLY A 186 -8.12 -15.57 2.19
N THR A 187 -6.88 -15.50 2.68
CA THR A 187 -6.52 -16.04 4.02
C THR A 187 -7.33 -15.37 5.14
N SER A 188 -7.58 -14.06 5.03
CA SER A 188 -8.44 -13.31 5.96
C SER A 188 -9.92 -13.28 5.56
N PHE A 189 -10.26 -13.80 4.38
CA PHE A 189 -11.60 -13.77 3.79
C PHE A 189 -12.06 -15.20 3.40
N PRO A 190 -12.19 -16.14 4.36
CA PRO A 190 -12.58 -17.52 4.03
C PRO A 190 -13.98 -17.61 3.40
N GLY A 191 -14.91 -16.74 3.81
CA GLY A 191 -16.23 -16.56 3.15
C GLY A 191 -16.22 -15.60 1.94
N GLY A 192 -15.03 -15.13 1.55
CA GLY A 192 -14.86 -14.15 0.48
C GLY A 192 -15.00 -12.69 0.95
N ALA A 193 -14.60 -11.78 0.07
CA ALA A 193 -14.54 -10.35 0.33
C ALA A 193 -15.93 -9.74 0.61
N LYS A 194 -16.99 -10.30 0.04
CA LYS A 194 -18.38 -9.89 0.33
C LYS A 194 -18.71 -10.06 1.80
N ASP A 195 -18.50 -11.25 2.36
CA ASP A 195 -18.79 -11.56 3.76
C ASP A 195 -17.94 -10.74 4.71
N TYR A 196 -16.68 -10.51 4.35
CA TYR A 196 -15.79 -9.64 5.11
C TYR A 196 -16.27 -8.18 5.14
N VAL A 197 -16.65 -7.63 3.98
CA VAL A 197 -17.22 -6.27 3.90
C VAL A 197 -18.50 -6.20 4.72
N ASN A 198 -19.37 -7.21 4.65
CA ASN A 198 -20.58 -7.29 5.47
C ASN A 198 -20.28 -7.33 6.97
N ALA A 199 -19.21 -8.01 7.40
CA ALA A 199 -18.79 -8.03 8.80
C ALA A 199 -18.35 -6.65 9.29
N ILE A 200 -17.64 -5.87 8.45
CA ILE A 200 -17.29 -4.48 8.76
C ILE A 200 -18.55 -3.60 8.81
N LEU A 201 -19.46 -3.77 7.85
CA LEU A 201 -20.73 -3.04 7.78
C LEU A 201 -21.64 -3.30 8.98
N GLY A 202 -21.56 -4.49 9.58
CA GLY A 202 -22.29 -4.84 10.79
C GLY A 202 -21.77 -4.15 12.07
N VAL A 203 -20.71 -3.33 11.97
CA VAL A 203 -20.11 -2.64 13.12
C VAL A 203 -19.91 -1.15 12.84
N LEU A 204 -19.43 -0.81 11.63
CA LEU A 204 -19.25 0.56 11.21
C LEU A 204 -20.51 1.09 10.52
N PRO A 205 -20.91 2.34 10.77
CA PRO A 205 -22.06 2.95 10.11
C PRO A 205 -21.71 3.34 8.65
N LEU A 206 -21.09 2.46 7.85
CA LEU A 206 -20.67 2.83 6.49
C LEU A 206 -21.87 3.15 5.57
N ALA A 207 -23.03 2.51 5.83
CA ALA A 207 -24.28 2.80 5.13
C ALA A 207 -24.76 4.25 5.30
N SER A 208 -24.31 4.94 6.37
CA SER A 208 -24.58 6.38 6.57
C SER A 208 -23.80 7.30 5.64
N ARG A 209 -22.95 6.74 4.74
CA ARG A 209 -22.00 7.46 3.86
C ARG A 209 -20.97 8.31 4.62
N SER A 210 -20.72 7.99 5.90
CA SER A 210 -19.69 8.64 6.72
C SER A 210 -18.28 8.27 6.25
N VAL A 211 -18.09 7.03 5.81
CA VAL A 211 -16.86 6.56 5.15
C VAL A 211 -17.06 6.62 3.65
N ARG A 212 -16.16 7.32 2.95
CA ARG A 212 -16.23 7.54 1.50
C ARG A 212 -14.93 7.17 0.81
N THR A 213 -13.80 7.44 1.46
CA THR A 213 -12.48 7.09 0.94
C THR A 213 -11.74 6.15 1.88
N VAL A 214 -11.17 5.11 1.30
CA VAL A 214 -10.41 4.07 2.01
C VAL A 214 -9.01 3.97 1.44
N LEU A 215 -8.01 3.86 2.31
CA LEU A 215 -6.67 3.42 1.93
C LEU A 215 -6.53 1.94 2.29
N ASP A 216 -6.27 1.09 1.31
CA ASP A 216 -6.12 -0.36 1.49
C ASP A 216 -4.67 -0.78 1.32
N ILE A 217 -3.99 -1.02 2.44
CA ILE A 217 -2.56 -1.31 2.51
C ILE A 217 -2.35 -2.83 2.42
N GLY A 218 -1.54 -3.27 1.46
CA GLY A 218 -1.32 -4.70 1.20
C GLY A 218 -2.54 -5.35 0.52
N CYS A 219 -3.16 -4.63 -0.40
CA CYS A 219 -4.44 -4.94 -1.03
C CYS A 219 -4.55 -6.28 -1.81
N GLY A 220 -3.41 -6.93 -2.11
CA GLY A 220 -3.39 -8.08 -3.01
C GLY A 220 -3.94 -7.70 -4.39
N VAL A 221 -5.02 -8.36 -4.82
CA VAL A 221 -5.72 -8.04 -6.09
C VAL A 221 -6.87 -7.04 -5.91
N ALA A 222 -6.88 -6.26 -4.82
CA ALA A 222 -7.88 -5.22 -4.51
C ALA A 222 -9.34 -5.69 -4.40
N SER A 223 -9.58 -6.98 -4.10
CA SER A 223 -10.95 -7.51 -3.94
C SER A 223 -11.75 -6.78 -2.87
N PHE A 224 -11.13 -6.40 -1.76
CA PHE A 224 -11.79 -5.60 -0.72
C PHE A 224 -12.32 -4.28 -1.28
N GLY A 225 -11.46 -3.50 -1.96
CA GLY A 225 -11.86 -2.26 -2.61
C GLY A 225 -12.94 -2.44 -3.68
N ALA A 226 -12.89 -3.54 -4.43
CA ALA A 226 -13.89 -3.88 -5.44
C ALA A 226 -15.30 -4.05 -4.84
N PHE A 227 -15.42 -4.71 -3.68
CA PHE A 227 -16.70 -4.89 -3.01
C PHE A 227 -17.20 -3.61 -2.31
N LEU A 228 -16.30 -2.73 -1.87
CA LEU A 228 -16.65 -1.43 -1.30
C LEU A 228 -17.31 -0.47 -2.32
N LEU A 229 -17.02 -0.62 -3.61
CA LEU A 229 -17.66 0.18 -4.67
C LEU A 229 -19.18 -0.03 -4.72
N ASN A 230 -19.70 -1.22 -4.35
CA ASN A 230 -21.15 -1.46 -4.23
C ASN A 230 -21.82 -0.53 -3.20
N TYR A 231 -21.05 0.05 -2.28
CA TYR A 231 -21.49 0.96 -1.24
C TYR A 231 -21.11 2.42 -1.53
N ASN A 232 -20.65 2.73 -2.76
CA ASN A 232 -20.13 4.04 -3.16
C ASN A 232 -18.91 4.50 -2.32
N ILE A 233 -18.08 3.54 -1.91
CA ILE A 233 -16.86 3.80 -1.15
C ILE A 233 -15.66 3.60 -2.07
N LEU A 234 -14.94 4.70 -2.35
CA LEU A 234 -13.77 4.68 -3.21
C LEU A 234 -12.55 4.22 -2.42
N THR A 235 -11.93 3.14 -2.88
CA THR A 235 -10.73 2.58 -2.24
C THR A 235 -9.52 2.85 -3.11
N MET A 236 -8.48 3.39 -2.49
CA MET A 236 -7.16 3.49 -3.07
C MET A 236 -6.30 2.35 -2.50
N SER A 237 -5.98 1.39 -3.35
CA SER A 237 -5.26 0.18 -2.98
C SER A 237 -3.76 0.35 -3.23
N ILE A 238 -2.94 0.04 -2.22
CA ILE A 238 -1.48 0.08 -2.34
C ILE A 238 -0.86 -1.26 -1.97
N ALA A 239 0.18 -1.64 -2.70
CA ALA A 239 1.01 -2.78 -2.37
C ALA A 239 2.43 -2.53 -2.91
N PRO A 240 3.48 -3.07 -2.25
CA PRO A 240 4.80 -3.07 -2.85
C PRO A 240 4.78 -3.92 -4.13
N ARG A 241 5.80 -3.75 -4.97
CA ARG A 241 6.02 -4.66 -6.08
C ARG A 241 6.16 -6.09 -5.53
N ASP A 242 5.33 -6.98 -6.03
CA ASP A 242 5.23 -8.35 -5.55
C ASP A 242 6.06 -9.33 -6.42
N ILE A 243 6.46 -10.47 -5.84
CA ILE A 243 7.26 -11.51 -6.53
C ILE A 243 6.44 -12.39 -7.47
N HIS A 244 5.12 -12.27 -7.44
CA HIS A 244 4.13 -12.95 -8.28
C HIS A 244 3.66 -12.06 -9.46
N GLU A 245 4.28 -10.89 -9.62
CA GLU A 245 4.39 -10.07 -10.84
C GLU A 245 3.09 -9.53 -11.46
N ALA A 246 2.05 -9.17 -10.67
CA ALA A 246 0.86 -8.54 -11.28
C ALA A 246 -0.21 -7.98 -10.31
N GLN A 247 -0.02 -7.97 -8.98
CA GLN A 247 -1.13 -7.67 -8.06
C GLN A 247 -1.83 -6.33 -8.35
N ILE A 248 -1.06 -5.26 -8.46
CA ILE A 248 -1.57 -3.92 -8.83
C ILE A 248 -2.10 -3.89 -10.26
N GLN A 249 -1.44 -4.58 -11.22
CA GLN A 249 -1.91 -4.64 -12.61
C GLN A 249 -3.30 -5.30 -12.70
N PHE A 250 -3.55 -6.38 -11.95
CA PHE A 250 -4.87 -7.01 -11.90
C PHE A 250 -5.94 -6.06 -11.35
N ALA A 251 -5.63 -5.26 -10.34
CA ALA A 251 -6.56 -4.25 -9.85
C ALA A 251 -6.87 -3.20 -10.93
N LEU A 252 -5.84 -2.71 -11.63
CA LEU A 252 -5.99 -1.73 -12.70
C LEU A 252 -6.81 -2.25 -13.90
N GLU A 253 -6.57 -3.50 -14.34
CA GLU A 253 -7.35 -4.13 -15.43
C GLU A 253 -8.82 -4.37 -15.08
N ARG A 254 -9.15 -4.34 -13.78
CA ARG A 254 -10.51 -4.44 -13.26
C ARG A 254 -11.16 -3.06 -13.06
N GLY A 255 -10.43 -1.98 -13.35
CA GLY A 255 -10.89 -0.58 -13.16
C GLY A 255 -10.82 -0.09 -11.71
N LEU A 256 -10.03 -0.74 -10.85
CA LEU A 256 -9.91 -0.39 -9.44
C LEU A 256 -8.74 0.58 -9.21
N PRO A 257 -8.89 1.66 -8.40
CA PRO A 257 -7.79 2.56 -8.09
C PRO A 257 -6.70 1.84 -7.30
N ALA A 258 -5.52 1.71 -7.90
CA ALA A 258 -4.41 1.03 -7.27
C ALA A 258 -3.08 1.64 -7.70
N MET A 259 -2.08 1.57 -6.82
CA MET A 259 -0.71 1.99 -7.14
C MET A 259 0.33 1.14 -6.39
N LEU A 260 1.54 1.11 -6.93
CA LEU A 260 2.67 0.62 -6.17
C LEU A 260 2.94 1.58 -5.00
N GLY A 261 3.06 1.04 -3.80
CA GLY A 261 3.28 1.82 -2.60
C GLY A 261 3.70 0.96 -1.41
N VAL A 262 4.61 1.48 -0.61
CA VAL A 262 5.15 0.81 0.58
C VAL A 262 5.29 1.82 1.71
N LEU A 263 5.00 1.40 2.94
CA LEU A 263 5.36 2.16 4.13
C LEU A 263 6.85 1.90 4.42
N SER A 264 7.68 2.93 4.23
CA SER A 264 9.14 2.77 4.23
C SER A 264 9.90 3.96 4.86
N THR A 265 10.59 4.77 4.08
CA THR A 265 11.35 5.94 4.53
C THR A 265 10.51 7.20 4.37
N TYR A 266 9.89 7.37 3.21
CA TYR A 266 9.10 8.55 2.87
C TYR A 266 7.61 8.39 3.20
N ARG A 267 6.93 9.53 3.42
CA ARG A 267 5.48 9.62 3.60
C ARG A 267 4.76 9.02 2.38
N LEU A 268 3.59 8.44 2.60
CA LEU A 268 2.68 8.10 1.51
C LEU A 268 2.30 9.38 0.76
N PRO A 269 2.14 9.34 -0.58
CA PRO A 269 1.96 10.52 -1.42
C PRO A 269 0.56 11.13 -1.36
N TYR A 270 -0.02 11.18 -0.16
CA TYR A 270 -1.33 11.74 0.11
C TYR A 270 -1.18 12.92 1.09
N PRO A 271 -1.95 14.01 0.88
CA PRO A 271 -2.11 15.04 1.89
C PRO A 271 -2.59 14.47 3.22
N SER A 272 -2.42 15.22 4.30
CA SER A 272 -2.98 14.81 5.58
C SER A 272 -4.51 14.71 5.49
N LYS A 273 -5.13 13.86 6.31
CA LYS A 273 -6.60 13.77 6.42
C LYS A 273 -7.28 13.45 5.07
N SER A 274 -6.68 12.56 4.29
CA SER A 274 -7.13 12.13 2.95
C SER A 274 -8.15 10.98 2.98
N PHE A 275 -8.12 10.14 4.01
CA PHE A 275 -8.94 8.93 4.09
C PHE A 275 -9.88 8.96 5.30
N ASP A 276 -11.08 8.40 5.14
CA ASP A 276 -12.05 8.20 6.22
C ASP A 276 -11.78 6.87 6.95
N MET A 277 -11.18 5.90 6.25
CA MET A 277 -10.78 4.62 6.81
C MET A 277 -9.45 4.16 6.20
N VAL A 278 -8.61 3.49 6.99
CA VAL A 278 -7.46 2.75 6.48
C VAL A 278 -7.59 1.29 6.88
N HIS A 279 -7.28 0.40 5.95
CA HIS A 279 -7.45 -1.03 6.07
C HIS A 279 -6.11 -1.74 5.85
N CYS A 280 -5.84 -2.76 6.68
CA CYS A 280 -4.79 -3.74 6.45
C CYS A 280 -5.33 -5.13 6.77
N SER A 281 -5.24 -6.03 5.79
CA SER A 281 -5.49 -7.46 5.98
C SER A 281 -4.21 -8.24 5.71
N ARG A 282 -3.54 -8.71 6.78
CA ARG A 282 -2.25 -9.45 6.68
C ARG A 282 -1.23 -8.77 5.77
N CYS A 283 -1.16 -7.45 5.82
CA CYS A 283 -0.34 -6.63 4.92
C CYS A 283 1.18 -6.74 5.18
N LEU A 284 1.61 -7.54 6.16
CA LEU A 284 3.01 -7.79 6.55
C LEU A 284 3.79 -6.53 6.96
N VAL A 285 3.08 -5.47 7.35
CA VAL A 285 3.68 -4.28 7.95
C VAL A 285 3.88 -4.52 9.45
N ASN A 286 5.10 -4.30 9.94
CA ASN A 286 5.36 -4.28 11.37
C ASN A 286 4.92 -2.92 11.96
N TRP A 287 3.66 -2.85 12.40
CA TRP A 287 3.05 -1.62 12.93
C TRP A 287 3.69 -1.10 14.23
N THR A 288 4.44 -1.94 14.94
CA THR A 288 5.15 -1.58 16.18
C THR A 288 6.60 -1.19 15.95
N ALA A 289 7.13 -1.36 14.74
CA ALA A 289 8.50 -1.01 14.41
C ALA A 289 8.72 0.51 14.47
N TYR A 290 9.97 0.92 14.73
CA TYR A 290 10.39 2.32 14.71
C TYR A 290 9.50 3.21 15.59
N GLU A 291 9.18 2.76 16.80
CA GLU A 291 8.31 3.47 17.74
C GLU A 291 6.90 3.77 17.19
N GLY A 292 6.40 2.91 16.28
CA GLY A 292 5.09 3.10 15.68
C GLY A 292 5.06 4.08 14.50
N LEU A 293 6.20 4.41 13.91
CA LEU A 293 6.35 5.38 12.81
C LEU A 293 5.33 5.17 11.67
N TYR A 294 5.08 3.91 11.29
CA TYR A 294 4.12 3.61 10.22
C TYR A 294 2.67 3.89 10.63
N LEU A 295 2.31 3.69 11.90
CA LEU A 295 1.00 4.10 12.41
C LEU A 295 0.89 5.63 12.54
N MET A 296 2.00 6.35 12.79
CA MET A 296 2.00 7.82 12.75
C MET A 296 1.74 8.36 11.34
N GLU A 297 2.26 7.69 10.30
CA GLU A 297 1.96 8.05 8.92
C GLU A 297 0.49 7.76 8.56
N VAL A 298 -0.04 6.62 9.03
CA VAL A 298 -1.47 6.33 8.95
C VAL A 298 -2.27 7.41 9.67
N ASP A 299 -1.87 7.82 10.88
CA ASP A 299 -2.53 8.89 11.60
C ASP A 299 -2.53 10.17 10.78
N ARG A 300 -1.41 10.57 10.16
CA ARG A 300 -1.34 11.77 9.31
C ARG A 300 -2.40 11.74 8.21
N VAL A 301 -2.53 10.62 7.47
CA VAL A 301 -3.45 10.53 6.33
C VAL A 301 -4.90 10.22 6.72
N LEU A 302 -5.16 9.72 7.93
CA LEU A 302 -6.49 9.43 8.44
C LEU A 302 -7.16 10.69 9.02
N ARG A 303 -8.43 10.90 8.63
CA ARG A 303 -9.25 12.00 9.16
C ARG A 303 -9.55 11.84 10.64
N PRO A 304 -9.79 12.96 11.37
CA PRO A 304 -10.39 12.89 12.69
C PRO A 304 -11.68 12.06 12.65
N ASP A 305 -11.95 11.30 13.71
CA ASP A 305 -13.05 10.31 13.78
C ASP A 305 -12.95 9.14 12.78
N GLY A 306 -11.88 9.06 11.99
CA GLY A 306 -11.66 7.99 11.02
C GLY A 306 -11.32 6.65 11.67
N TYR A 307 -11.44 5.59 10.86
CA TYR A 307 -11.30 4.21 11.34
C TYR A 307 -10.05 3.53 10.82
N TRP A 308 -9.43 2.73 11.67
CA TRP A 308 -8.40 1.76 11.28
C TRP A 308 -8.93 0.36 11.45
N VAL A 309 -8.83 -0.44 10.39
CA VAL A 309 -9.37 -1.79 10.34
C VAL A 309 -8.22 -2.77 10.09
N LEU A 310 -7.98 -3.65 11.06
CA LEU A 310 -6.97 -4.69 10.98
C LEU A 310 -7.61 -6.07 10.98
N SER A 311 -7.18 -6.92 10.05
CA SER A 311 -7.38 -8.37 10.12
C SER A 311 -6.06 -9.10 9.85
N GLY A 312 -5.86 -10.24 10.51
CA GLY A 312 -4.57 -10.95 10.48
C GLY A 312 -3.82 -10.90 11.80
N PRO A 313 -2.72 -11.65 11.95
CA PRO A 313 -1.80 -11.48 13.06
C PRO A 313 -1.47 -9.99 13.28
N PRO A 314 -1.49 -9.48 14.52
CA PRO A 314 -1.60 -10.25 15.77
C PRO A 314 -3.04 -10.52 16.27
N VAL A 315 -4.08 -10.22 15.49
CA VAL A 315 -5.49 -10.46 15.89
C VAL A 315 -5.70 -11.94 16.23
N THR A 316 -5.85 -12.22 17.53
CA THR A 316 -5.73 -13.56 18.13
C THR A 316 -6.88 -14.49 17.77
N SER A 317 -8.03 -13.94 17.36
CA SER A 317 -9.19 -14.70 16.88
C SER A 317 -8.96 -15.43 15.55
N MET A 318 -7.81 -15.22 14.89
CA MET A 318 -7.39 -15.89 13.65
C MET A 318 -6.57 -17.18 13.88
N VAL A 319 -6.03 -17.46 15.08
CA VAL A 319 -4.96 -18.45 15.25
C VAL A 319 -5.32 -19.56 16.25
N LYS A 320 -5.20 -20.82 15.83
CA LYS A 320 -5.06 -22.01 16.69
C LYS A 320 -3.63 -22.51 16.52
N PRO A 321 -2.72 -22.39 17.52
CA PRO A 321 -2.54 -23.34 18.65
C PRO A 321 -2.18 -22.67 20.00
N LYS A 322 -2.11 -23.43 21.11
CA LYS A 322 -1.84 -22.92 22.48
C LYS A 322 -0.53 -22.12 22.63
N ASN A 323 0.53 -22.47 21.89
CA ASN A 323 1.86 -21.87 22.07
C ASN A 323 2.03 -20.51 21.35
N GLN A 324 1.50 -20.35 20.13
CA GLN A 324 1.58 -19.06 19.39
C GLN A 324 0.62 -18.00 19.96
N LYS A 325 -0.41 -18.41 20.70
CA LYS A 325 -1.39 -17.49 21.28
C LYS A 325 -0.74 -16.47 22.22
N ARG A 326 0.28 -16.88 22.99
CA ARG A 326 0.97 -15.98 23.94
C ARG A 326 1.79 -14.92 23.21
N ASP A 327 2.48 -15.29 22.14
CA ASP A 327 3.29 -14.34 21.38
C ASP A 327 2.42 -13.36 20.60
N LEU A 328 1.34 -13.83 19.98
CA LEU A 328 0.36 -12.95 19.31
C LEU A 328 -0.34 -12.01 20.30
N GLN A 329 -0.62 -12.48 21.52
CA GLN A 329 -1.17 -11.64 22.58
C GLN A 329 -0.19 -10.52 22.96
N LYS A 330 1.10 -10.83 23.12
CA LYS A 330 2.15 -9.82 23.37
C LYS A 330 2.29 -8.84 22.21
N GLU A 331 2.24 -9.32 20.97
CA GLU A 331 2.26 -8.46 19.78
C GLU A 331 1.04 -7.52 19.74
N MET A 332 -0.14 -8.05 20.06
CA MET A 332 -1.38 -7.28 20.14
C MET A 332 -1.32 -6.24 21.26
N GLU A 333 -0.74 -6.56 22.41
CA GLU A 333 -0.51 -5.63 23.52
C GLU A 333 0.42 -4.48 23.10
N LYS A 334 1.57 -4.79 22.49
CA LYS A 334 2.48 -3.77 21.93
C LYS A 334 1.78 -2.88 20.90
N LEU A 335 0.96 -3.48 20.03
CA LEU A 335 0.18 -2.74 19.04
C LEU A 335 -0.83 -1.80 19.71
N ASN A 336 -1.53 -2.28 20.75
CA ASN A 336 -2.44 -1.46 21.53
C ASN A 336 -1.72 -0.33 22.26
N ASP A 337 -0.48 -0.52 22.73
CA ASP A 337 0.32 0.54 23.33
C ASP A 337 0.64 1.66 22.33
N VAL A 338 0.93 1.32 21.08
CA VAL A 338 1.11 2.32 20.01
C VAL A 338 -0.20 3.06 19.73
N PHE A 339 -1.34 2.36 19.64
CA PHE A 339 -2.63 3.06 19.47
C PHE A 339 -2.95 3.99 20.65
N ARG A 340 -2.66 3.56 21.88
CA ARG A 340 -2.82 4.39 23.08
C ARG A 340 -1.90 5.61 23.05
N SER A 341 -0.67 5.48 22.54
CA SER A 341 0.25 6.61 22.39
C SER A 341 -0.18 7.59 21.31
N LEU A 342 -0.97 7.14 20.33
CA LEU A 342 -1.63 8.00 19.35
C LEU A 342 -2.99 8.54 19.84
N CYS A 343 -3.42 8.16 21.05
CA CYS A 343 -4.72 8.49 21.64
C CYS A 343 -5.93 7.92 20.88
N TRP A 344 -5.72 6.80 20.20
CA TRP A 344 -6.79 6.06 19.55
C TRP A 344 -7.45 5.10 20.53
N GLU A 345 -8.74 4.87 20.32
CA GLU A 345 -9.53 3.92 21.11
C GLU A 345 -9.86 2.68 20.28
N LYS A 346 -9.97 1.53 20.94
CA LYS A 346 -10.50 0.32 20.32
C LYS A 346 -12.02 0.49 20.20
N PHE A 347 -12.50 0.59 18.96
CA PHE A 347 -13.91 0.82 18.66
C PHE A 347 -14.70 -0.48 18.68
N ALA A 348 -14.16 -1.54 18.08
CA ALA A 348 -14.82 -2.84 18.02
C ALA A 348 -13.86 -4.00 17.76
N GLU A 349 -14.31 -5.21 18.09
CA GLU A 349 -13.69 -6.45 17.64
C GLU A 349 -14.78 -7.45 17.28
N ARG A 350 -14.83 -7.87 16.00
CA ARG A 350 -15.81 -8.82 15.49
C ARG A 350 -15.24 -9.56 14.29
N TYR A 351 -15.60 -10.82 14.08
CA TYR A 351 -15.27 -11.58 12.87
C TYR A 351 -13.78 -11.51 12.49
N ARG A 352 -12.87 -11.67 13.46
CA ARG A 352 -11.41 -11.60 13.21
C ARG A 352 -10.89 -10.25 12.73
N ILE A 353 -11.67 -9.20 12.97
CA ILE A 353 -11.37 -7.82 12.67
C ILE A 353 -11.31 -7.07 13.98
N VAL A 354 -10.28 -6.25 14.14
CA VAL A 354 -10.23 -5.24 15.21
C VAL A 354 -10.25 -3.87 14.56
N ILE A 355 -11.07 -2.99 15.12
CA ILE A 355 -11.28 -1.65 14.63
C ILE A 355 -10.90 -0.66 15.71
N TRP A 356 -10.09 0.33 15.35
CA TRP A 356 -9.77 1.47 16.20
C TRP A 356 -10.32 2.75 15.57
N ARG A 357 -10.56 3.73 16.43
CA ARG A 357 -11.04 5.05 16.02
C ARG A 357 -10.04 6.11 16.42
N LYS A 358 -9.68 6.95 15.45
CA LYS A 358 -8.84 8.13 15.64
C LYS A 358 -9.63 9.23 16.38
N PRO A 359 -9.05 9.94 17.36
CA PRO A 359 -9.77 10.98 18.07
C PRO A 359 -10.14 12.16 17.15
N SER A 360 -11.20 12.87 17.52
CA SER A 360 -11.67 14.05 16.77
C SER A 360 -10.74 15.27 16.95
N ASN A 361 -10.04 15.35 18.07
CA ASN A 361 -9.06 16.38 18.42
C ASN A 361 -8.07 15.85 19.48
N HIS A 362 -7.04 16.64 19.80
CA HIS A 362 -6.00 16.26 20.77
C HIS A 362 -6.18 16.86 22.17
N LEU A 363 -7.36 17.38 22.55
CA LEU A 363 -7.52 18.07 23.85
C LEU A 363 -7.22 17.15 25.04
N GLN A 364 -7.92 16.01 25.13
CA GLN A 364 -7.69 15.00 26.17
C GLN A 364 -6.34 14.28 25.98
N CYS A 365 -5.93 14.12 24.72
CA CYS A 365 -4.68 13.47 24.34
C CYS A 365 -3.45 14.23 24.85
N ARG A 366 -3.39 15.55 24.66
CA ARG A 366 -2.26 16.41 25.07
C ARG A 366 -1.95 16.29 26.56
N GLN A 367 -2.99 16.30 27.40
CA GLN A 367 -2.83 16.15 28.85
C GLN A 367 -2.12 14.84 29.18
N ARG A 368 -2.61 13.72 28.61
CA ARG A 368 -2.05 12.38 28.81
C ARG A 368 -0.63 12.21 28.24
N LEU A 369 -0.36 12.75 27.05
CA LEU A 369 0.97 12.67 26.42
C LEU A 369 2.03 13.38 27.26
N ASN A 370 1.68 14.54 27.83
CA ASN A 370 2.57 15.29 28.71
C ASN A 370 2.93 14.50 29.98
N THR A 371 1.97 13.78 30.57
CA THR A 371 2.21 12.96 31.77
C THR A 371 3.11 11.75 31.49
N LEU A 372 2.98 11.15 30.31
CA LEU A 372 3.62 9.87 29.97
C LEU A 372 4.93 10.03 29.15
N LYS A 373 5.40 11.26 28.88
CA LYS A 373 6.56 11.55 28.02
C LYS A 373 6.52 10.83 26.65
N LEU A 374 5.32 10.67 26.12
CA LEU A 374 5.03 9.96 24.86
C LEU A 374 5.40 10.81 23.62
N PRO A 375 5.42 10.24 22.40
CA PRO A 375 5.91 10.93 21.21
C PRO A 375 5.31 12.33 21.05
N ARG A 376 6.21 13.29 20.83
CA ARG A 376 5.85 14.70 20.73
C ARG A 376 5.04 14.96 19.46
N PHE A 377 4.24 16.01 19.49
CA PHE A 377 3.67 16.55 18.26
C PHE A 377 4.78 17.01 17.33
N CYS A 378 4.58 16.84 16.03
CA CYS A 378 5.51 17.36 15.04
C CYS A 378 5.64 18.87 15.19
N SER A 379 6.89 19.36 15.18
CA SER A 379 7.20 20.79 15.06
C SER A 379 6.61 21.37 13.77
N SER A 380 6.58 22.69 13.67
CA SER A 380 6.08 23.43 12.50
C SER A 380 6.52 22.79 11.17
N GLY A 381 5.56 22.65 10.27
CA GLY A 381 5.75 22.03 8.96
C GLY A 381 4.41 21.73 8.32
N ASP A 382 4.36 21.71 6.99
CA ASP A 382 3.15 21.39 6.24
C ASP A 382 2.83 19.88 6.34
N PRO A 383 1.74 19.47 7.00
CA PRO A 383 1.34 18.06 7.09
C PRO A 383 0.85 17.50 5.74
N ASP A 384 0.51 18.37 4.79
CA ASP A 384 0.08 17.99 3.43
C ASP A 384 1.26 17.77 2.48
N SER A 385 2.45 18.28 2.82
CA SER A 385 3.68 18.01 2.08
C SER A 385 4.07 16.54 2.26
N ALA A 386 3.86 15.75 1.21
CA ALA A 386 4.02 14.30 1.25
C ALA A 386 5.11 13.78 0.30
N TRP A 387 5.32 14.43 -0.84
CA TRP A 387 6.22 13.94 -1.87
C TRP A 387 7.68 14.04 -1.43
N TYR A 388 8.40 12.90 -1.41
CA TYR A 388 9.79 12.78 -0.96
C TYR A 388 10.05 13.40 0.43
N ARG A 389 9.04 13.42 1.30
CA ARG A 389 9.19 13.87 2.68
C ARG A 389 9.41 12.67 3.58
N GLU A 390 10.50 12.64 4.32
CA GLU A 390 10.76 11.56 5.26
C GLU A 390 9.71 11.53 6.39
N MET A 391 9.32 10.31 6.78
CA MET A 391 8.48 10.12 7.96
C MET A 391 9.28 10.46 9.22
N LYS A 392 8.65 11.20 10.13
CA LYS A 392 9.22 11.59 11.42
C LYS A 392 8.44 10.91 12.55
N PRO A 393 9.10 10.49 13.64
CA PRO A 393 8.45 9.85 14.78
C PRO A 393 7.73 10.89 15.66
N CYS A 394 6.71 11.53 15.09
CA CYS A 394 5.92 12.57 15.75
C CYS A 394 4.45 12.55 15.31
N ILE A 395 3.56 13.01 16.19
CA ILE A 395 2.12 13.02 15.92
C ILE A 395 1.76 14.29 15.14
N THR A 396 1.02 14.13 14.04
CA THR A 396 0.53 15.29 13.28
C THR A 396 -0.58 15.99 14.07
N PRO A 397 -0.48 17.31 14.33
CA PRO A 397 -1.51 18.03 15.07
C PRO A 397 -2.88 18.00 14.37
N LEU A 398 -3.91 17.61 15.12
CA LEU A 398 -5.30 17.83 14.75
C LEU A 398 -5.72 19.27 15.07
N PRO A 399 -6.71 19.83 14.33
CA PRO A 399 -7.22 21.17 14.62
C PRO A 399 -7.77 21.24 16.06
N ASN A 400 -7.53 22.37 16.75
CA ASN A 400 -8.15 22.64 18.04
C ASN A 400 -9.62 23.04 17.80
N VAL A 401 -10.53 22.07 17.82
CA VAL A 401 -11.97 22.35 17.62
C VAL A 401 -12.63 22.62 18.97
N ASN A 402 -12.52 23.83 19.49
CA ASN A 402 -13.45 24.35 20.50
C ASN A 402 -14.77 24.67 19.78
N GLY A 403 -15.64 23.66 19.64
CA GLY A 403 -17.06 23.78 19.27
C GLY A 403 -17.41 24.76 18.13
N THR A 404 -17.46 24.26 16.88
CA THR A 404 -18.38 24.65 15.76
C THR A 404 -17.76 24.31 14.39
N HIS A 405 -16.43 24.29 14.27
CA HIS A 405 -15.73 23.96 13.02
C HIS A 405 -15.24 22.50 12.97
N LYS A 406 -16.11 21.51 13.25
CA LYS A 406 -15.88 20.20 12.63
C LYS A 406 -15.97 20.48 11.13
N SER A 407 -14.92 20.22 10.36
CA SER A 407 -15.03 20.33 8.91
C SER A 407 -16.03 19.27 8.44
N VAL A 408 -17.31 19.64 8.42
CA VAL A 408 -18.40 18.79 7.97
C VAL A 408 -18.24 18.68 6.46
N LEU A 409 -17.41 17.71 6.06
CA LEU A 409 -17.21 17.36 4.67
C LEU A 409 -18.58 16.93 4.13
N LYS A 410 -19.09 17.65 3.13
CA LYS A 410 -20.37 17.35 2.49
C LYS A 410 -20.41 15.89 2.02
N ASN A 411 -21.59 15.29 2.06
CA ASN A 411 -21.82 13.91 1.60
C ASN A 411 -21.52 13.78 0.08
N TRP A 412 -21.06 12.59 -0.32
CA TRP A 412 -20.94 12.15 -1.71
C TRP A 412 -22.34 11.93 -2.32
N THR A 413 -22.66 12.13 -3.61
CA THR A 413 -21.89 12.34 -4.85
C THR A 413 -22.05 13.76 -5.42
N GLU A 414 -23.23 14.37 -5.31
CA GLU A 414 -23.55 15.65 -5.98
C GLU A 414 -22.96 16.89 -5.30
N ARG A 415 -22.81 16.84 -3.97
CA ARG A 415 -22.47 18.03 -3.17
C ARG A 415 -20.99 18.26 -2.96
N ARG A 416 -20.14 17.24 -3.12
CA ARG A 416 -18.68 17.36 -2.87
C ARG A 416 -17.87 17.59 -4.14
N LEU A 417 -18.17 16.88 -5.23
CA LEU A 417 -17.42 17.00 -6.49
C LEU A 417 -17.46 18.44 -7.04
N ASN A 418 -18.59 19.13 -6.82
CA ASN A 418 -18.82 20.48 -7.34
C ASN A 418 -18.54 21.59 -6.32
N HIS A 419 -18.13 21.26 -5.09
CA HIS A 419 -17.96 22.24 -4.02
C HIS A 419 -16.49 22.44 -3.70
N ALA A 420 -16.02 23.69 -3.84
CA ALA A 420 -14.65 24.07 -3.52
C ALA A 420 -14.29 23.66 -2.08
N PRO A 421 -13.20 22.87 -1.89
CA PRO A 421 -12.69 22.52 -0.57
C PRO A 421 -12.40 23.75 0.29
N GLU A 422 -12.57 23.62 1.61
CA GLU A 422 -12.35 24.73 2.55
C GLU A 422 -10.93 25.32 2.43
N ARG A 423 -9.92 24.47 2.19
CA ARG A 423 -8.53 24.88 1.95
C ARG A 423 -8.33 25.84 0.77
N ILE A 424 -9.19 25.76 -0.25
CA ILE A 424 -9.19 26.71 -1.37
C ILE A 424 -9.89 28.00 -0.96
N LYS A 425 -10.94 27.91 -0.13
CA LYS A 425 -11.65 29.09 0.39
C LYS A 425 -10.79 29.90 1.36
N THR A 426 -9.99 29.24 2.20
CA THR A 426 -9.09 29.87 3.18
C THR A 426 -7.77 30.34 2.56
N GLY A 427 -7.55 30.18 1.25
CA GLY A 427 -6.31 30.57 0.57
C GLY A 427 -5.10 29.71 0.94
N SER A 428 -5.29 28.57 1.61
CA SER A 428 -4.20 27.68 2.03
C SER A 428 -3.55 26.92 0.85
N VAL A 429 -4.17 26.95 -0.33
CA VAL A 429 -3.59 26.40 -1.57
C VAL A 429 -3.11 27.53 -2.45
N HIS A 430 -1.80 27.74 -2.47
CA HIS A 430 -1.20 28.77 -3.31
C HIS A 430 -1.53 28.52 -4.79
N GLY A 431 -1.97 29.56 -5.51
CA GLY A 431 -2.26 29.51 -6.95
C GLY A 431 -3.60 28.88 -7.35
N VAL A 432 -4.43 28.45 -6.40
CA VAL A 432 -5.77 27.89 -6.67
C VAL A 432 -6.86 28.72 -6.00
N THR A 433 -7.67 29.39 -6.82
CA THR A 433 -8.84 30.15 -6.37
C THR A 433 -10.14 29.34 -6.54
N ILE A 434 -11.22 29.76 -5.87
CA ILE A 434 -12.55 29.17 -6.05
C ILE A 434 -13.01 29.27 -7.52
N SER A 435 -12.72 30.39 -8.20
CA SER A 435 -13.07 30.56 -9.62
C SER A 435 -12.32 29.57 -10.51
N ARG A 436 -11.01 29.39 -10.29
CA ARG A 436 -10.19 28.41 -11.02
C ARG A 436 -10.68 26.98 -10.80
N PHE A 437 -10.98 26.61 -9.56
CA PHE A 437 -11.57 25.30 -9.23
C PHE A 437 -12.89 25.05 -9.98
N LYS A 438 -13.79 26.05 -10.01
CA LYS A 438 -15.08 25.94 -10.73
C LYS A 438 -14.89 25.85 -12.24
N ALA A 439 -13.96 26.62 -12.81
CA ALA A 439 -13.64 26.58 -14.23
C ALA A 439 -13.08 25.20 -14.65
N ASP A 440 -12.15 24.66 -13.86
CA ASP A 440 -11.59 23.32 -14.06
C ASP A 440 -12.66 22.22 -13.95
N THR A 441 -13.54 22.32 -12.93
CA THR A 441 -14.67 21.39 -12.76
C THR A 441 -15.58 21.38 -14.01
N LYS A 442 -15.93 22.57 -14.55
CA LYS A 442 -16.75 22.67 -15.77
C LYS A 442 -16.03 22.16 -17.02
N LEU A 443 -14.71 22.29 -17.09
CA LEU A 443 -13.90 21.73 -18.17
C LEU A 443 -13.97 20.20 -18.15
N TRP A 444 -13.73 19.58 -16.99
CA TRP A 444 -13.81 18.13 -16.84
C TRP A 444 -15.21 17.57 -17.08
N GLN A 445 -16.26 18.26 -16.62
CA GLN A 445 -17.65 17.87 -16.92
C GLN A 445 -17.90 17.82 -18.43
N ARG A 446 -17.36 18.75 -19.21
CA ARG A 446 -17.49 18.73 -20.68
C ARG A 446 -16.71 17.60 -21.33
N MET A 447 -15.54 17.24 -20.79
CA MET A 447 -14.69 16.17 -21.34
C MET A 447 -15.21 14.76 -21.04
N VAL A 448 -15.86 14.55 -19.89
CA VAL A 448 -16.30 13.20 -19.45
C VAL A 448 -17.70 12.84 -19.94
N VAL A 449 -18.50 13.82 -20.38
CA VAL A 449 -19.87 13.60 -20.89
C VAL A 449 -19.89 13.23 -22.40
N TYR A 450 -18.75 13.37 -23.10
CA TYR A 450 -18.52 12.81 -24.43
C TYR A 450 -17.96 11.39 -24.34
#